data_AF-A0A8S4QIR5-F1
#
_entry.id   AF-A0A8S4QIR5-F1
#
_cell.length_a   1.000
_cell.length_b   1.000
_cell.length_c   1.000
_cell.angle_alpha   90.00
_cell.angle_beta   90.00
_cell.angle_gamma   90.00
#
_symmetry.space_group_name_H-M   'P 1'
#
loop_
_entity.id
_entity.type
_entity.pdbx_description
1 polymer ?
#
loop_
_entity_poly.entity_id
_entity_poly.type
_entity_poly.pdbx_seq_one_letter_code
_entity_poly.pdbx_strand_id
1 'polypeptide(L)' 'MRRRRQQKLERKLQQFRSKDGGPDTGGTLKIYGSSLCPDVPYKTLLLSVGDTAAGVVREMLDKYGLSRHDPHHYCVVQ' A
#
# COMPACT_ATOMS: atom_id res chain seq x y z
N MET A 1 -9.63 15.79 -6.26
CA MET A 1 -9.12 14.78 -5.29
C MET A 1 -9.99 13.52 -5.19
N ARG A 2 -11.32 13.62 -5.03
CA ARG A 2 -12.23 12.47 -4.85
C ARG A 2 -12.16 11.41 -5.98
N ARG A 3 -12.14 11.84 -7.25
CA ARG A 3 -12.12 10.93 -8.41
C ARG A 3 -10.86 10.04 -8.50
N ARG A 4 -9.67 10.58 -8.24
CA ARG A 4 -8.41 9.80 -8.30
C ARG A 4 -8.34 8.73 -7.21
N ARG A 5 -8.77 9.05 -5.99
CA ARG A 5 -8.83 8.08 -4.88
C ARG A 5 -9.81 6.95 -5.18
N GLN A 6 -10.99 7.29 -5.69
CA GLN A 6 -12.01 6.31 -6.08
C GLN A 6 -11.49 5.35 -7.15
N GLN A 7 -10.86 5.87 -8.21
CA GLN A 7 -10.29 5.04 -9.27
C GLN A 7 -9.16 4.13 -8.77
N LYS A 8 -8.31 4.62 -7.87
CA LYS A 8 -7.24 3.80 -7.27
C LYS A 8 -7.82 2.64 -6.46
N LEU A 9 -8.86 2.93 -5.66
CA LEU A 9 -9.55 1.91 -4.88
C LEU A 9 -10.25 0.89 -5.78
N GLU A 10 -10.96 1.33 -6.81
CA GLU A 10 -11.64 0.44 -7.77
C GLU A 10 -10.67 -0.47 -8.50
N ARG A 11 -9.52 0.05 -8.96
CA ARG A 11 -8.47 -0.77 -9.59
C ARG A 11 -7.90 -1.80 -8.63
N LYS A 12 -7.59 -1.39 -7.39
CA LYS A 12 -7.15 -2.32 -6.34
C LYS A 12 -8.22 -3.38 -6.13
N LEU A 13 -9.47 -3.02 -5.87
CA LEU A 13 -10.61 -3.95 -5.70
C LEU A 13 -10.79 -4.92 -6.88
N GLN A 14 -10.55 -4.48 -8.12
CA GLN A 14 -10.56 -5.37 -9.29
C GLN A 14 -9.43 -6.41 -9.26
N GLN A 15 -8.24 -6.08 -8.74
CA GLN A 15 -7.15 -7.04 -8.54
C GLN A 15 -7.50 -8.12 -7.51
N PHE A 16 -8.41 -7.83 -6.57
CA PHE A 16 -8.97 -8.80 -5.61
C PHE A 16 -10.16 -9.60 -6.17
N ARG A 17 -10.63 -9.33 -7.39
CA ARG A 17 -11.72 -10.11 -8.00
C ARG A 17 -11.15 -11.32 -8.73
N SER A 18 -10.51 -12.22 -8.00
CA SER A 18 -10.28 -13.60 -8.49
C SER A 18 -11.63 -14.32 -8.56
N LYS A 19 -11.84 -15.18 -9.55
CA LYS A 19 -13.13 -15.85 -9.85
C LYS A 19 -13.76 -16.58 -8.65
N ASP A 20 -12.95 -17.00 -7.69
CA ASP A 20 -13.39 -17.86 -6.59
C ASP A 20 -13.52 -17.15 -5.22
N GLY A 21 -13.22 -15.84 -5.14
CA GLY A 21 -13.39 -15.05 -3.89
C GLY A 21 -12.56 -15.54 -2.69
N GLY A 22 -11.55 -16.39 -2.94
CA GLY A 22 -10.74 -17.04 -1.92
C GLY A 22 -9.65 -16.14 -1.29
N PRO A 23 -9.04 -16.60 -0.19
CA PRO A 23 -8.05 -15.85 0.61
C PRO A 23 -6.80 -15.38 -0.17
N ASP A 24 -6.56 -15.97 -1.36
CA ASP A 24 -5.45 -15.60 -2.26
C ASP A 24 -5.68 -14.28 -3.01
N THR A 25 -6.68 -13.49 -2.62
CA THR A 25 -6.93 -12.18 -3.21
C THR A 25 -6.14 -11.07 -2.54
N GLY A 26 -5.81 -11.21 -1.24
CA GLY A 26 -5.02 -10.26 -0.45
C GLY A 26 -5.84 -9.57 0.67
N GLY A 27 -5.41 -8.40 1.15
CA GLY A 27 -6.10 -7.72 2.26
C GLY A 27 -5.57 -6.33 2.61
N THR A 28 -6.03 -5.80 3.74
CA THR A 28 -5.55 -4.51 4.26
C THR A 28 -4.40 -4.73 5.23
N LEU A 29 -3.22 -4.20 4.90
CA LEU A 29 -2.04 -4.24 5.74
C LEU A 29 -1.91 -2.93 6.53
N LYS A 30 -1.70 -3.02 7.85
CA LYS A 30 -1.28 -1.88 8.69
C LYS A 30 0.24 -1.81 8.67
N ILE A 31 0.80 -0.71 8.19
CA ILE A 31 2.24 -0.50 8.13
C ILE A 31 2.59 0.63 9.11
N TYR A 32 3.44 0.30 10.07
CA TYR A 32 3.97 1.22 11.07
C TYR A 32 5.17 1.95 10.47
N GLY A 33 5.14 3.27 10.49
CA GLY A 33 6.14 4.12 9.85
C GLY A 33 6.75 5.13 10.80
N SER A 34 6.95 4.77 12.08
CA SER A 34 7.51 5.65 13.10
C SER A 34 8.88 6.21 12.69
N SER A 35 9.69 5.45 11.93
CA SER A 35 10.97 5.90 11.36
C SER A 35 10.81 6.93 10.23
N LEU A 36 9.63 7.05 9.61
CA LEU A 36 9.34 8.04 8.57
C LEU A 36 8.64 9.28 9.13
N CYS A 37 7.68 9.07 10.03
CA CYS A 37 6.87 10.12 10.65
C CYS A 37 6.43 9.65 12.04
N PRO A 38 7.17 10.01 13.11
CA PRO A 38 6.93 9.53 14.47
C PRO A 38 5.52 9.81 15.01
N ASP A 39 4.91 10.92 14.58
CA ASP A 39 3.59 11.35 15.05
C ASP A 39 2.43 10.56 14.43
N VAL A 40 2.68 9.76 13.39
CA VAL A 40 1.66 8.98 12.69
C VAL A 40 1.82 7.49 13.03
N PRO A 41 0.89 6.88 13.79
CA PRO A 41 1.08 5.55 14.35
C PRO A 41 1.19 4.47 13.27
N TYR A 42 0.31 4.51 12.27
CA TYR A 42 0.37 3.64 11.10
C TYR A 42 -0.38 4.27 9.92
N LYS A 43 -0.11 3.76 8.72
CA LYS A 43 -1.07 3.91 7.62
C LYS A 43 -1.39 2.54 7.04
N THR A 44 -2.58 2.43 6.46
CA THR A 44 -3.06 1.21 5.83
C THR A 44 -2.80 1.18 4.33
N LEU A 45 -2.47 0.03 3.76
CA LEU A 45 -2.51 -0.20 2.32
C LEU A 45 -3.43 -1.40 2.03
N LEU A 46 -4.24 -1.28 0.98
CA LEU A 46 -4.96 -2.42 0.43
C LEU A 46 -3.98 -3.11 -0.54
N LEU A 47 -3.62 -4.36 -0.27
CA LEU A 47 -2.58 -5.09 -0.99
C LEU A 47 -3.08 -6.45 -1.50
N SER A 48 -2.81 -6.77 -2.76
CA SER A 48 -3.03 -8.11 -3.30
C SER A 48 -1.85 -9.03 -2.95
N VAL A 49 -2.03 -10.35 -3.05
CA VAL A 49 -0.92 -11.31 -2.86
C VAL A 49 0.18 -11.17 -3.93
N GLY A 50 -0.13 -10.53 -5.07
CA GLY A 50 0.83 -10.25 -6.13
C GLY A 50 1.60 -8.93 -5.94
N ASP A 51 1.27 -8.12 -4.92
CA ASP A 51 2.00 -6.88 -4.66
C ASP A 51 3.41 -7.17 -4.13
N THR A 52 4.42 -6.53 -4.73
CA THR A 52 5.82 -6.70 -4.32
C THR A 52 6.21 -5.74 -3.20
N ALA A 53 7.19 -6.11 -2.38
CA ALA A 53 7.72 -5.24 -1.32
C ALA A 53 8.15 -3.86 -1.85
N ALA A 54 8.80 -3.81 -3.01
CA ALA A 54 9.19 -2.55 -3.66
C ALA A 54 7.97 -1.68 -4.04
N GLY A 55 6.88 -2.29 -4.52
CA GLY A 55 5.62 -1.60 -4.78
C GLY A 55 4.98 -1.06 -3.51
N VAL A 56 4.97 -1.86 -2.44
CA VAL A 56 4.46 -1.48 -1.12
C VAL A 56 5.22 -0.28 -0.55
N VAL A 57 6.56 -0.32 -0.59
CA VAL A 57 7.41 0.79 -0.13
C VAL A 57 7.10 2.07 -0.89
N ARG A 58 7.07 2.01 -2.23
CA ARG A 58 6.74 3.17 -3.08
C ARG A 58 5.38 3.76 -2.74
N GLU A 59 4.36 2.92 -2.59
CA GLU A 59 3.01 3.36 -2.26
C GLU A 59 2.93 3.97 -0.85
N MET A 60 3.69 3.42 0.11
CA MET A 60 3.74 3.94 1.47
C MET A 60 4.44 5.30 1.55
N LEU A 61 5.56 5.47 0.84
CA LEU A 61 6.27 6.76 0.74
C LEU A 61 5.34 7.85 0.17
N ASP A 62 4.60 7.56 -0.90
CA ASP A 62 3.59 8.48 -1.43
C ASP A 62 2.52 8.83 -0.38
N LYS A 63 2.05 7.84 0.39
CA LYS A 63 1.04 8.06 1.44
C LYS A 63 1.56 8.91 2.61
N TYR A 64 2.86 8.94 2.86
CA TYR A 64 3.54 9.85 3.80
C TYR A 64 3.95 11.19 3.17
N GLY A 65 3.69 11.43 1.88
CA GLY A 65 4.09 12.66 1.20
C GLY A 65 5.57 12.70 0.78
N LEU A 66 6.25 11.55 0.79
CA LEU A 66 7.67 11.38 0.46
C LEU A 66 7.86 10.86 -0.97
N SER A 67 7.01 11.25 -1.91
CA SER A 67 6.99 10.73 -3.29
C SER A 67 8.25 11.01 -4.11
N ARG A 68 9.13 11.91 -3.63
CA ARG A 68 10.43 12.24 -4.25
C ARG A 68 11.59 11.37 -3.73
N HIS A 69 11.37 10.59 -2.68
CA HIS A 69 12.40 9.71 -2.12
C HIS A 69 12.58 8.47 -3.01
N ASP A 70 13.80 7.95 -3.09
CA ASP A 70 14.08 6.69 -3.79
C ASP A 70 13.60 5.50 -2.94
N PRO A 71 12.63 4.69 -3.42
CA PRO A 71 12.16 3.51 -2.70
C PRO A 71 13.23 2.48 -2.38
N HIS A 72 14.35 2.43 -3.12
CA HIS A 72 15.41 1.44 -2.88
C HIS A 72 16.20 1.69 -1.59
N HIS A 73 16.08 2.89 -1.00
CA HIS A 73 16.67 3.21 0.31
C HIS A 73 15.79 2.77 1.49
N TYR A 74 14.66 2.11 1.23
CA TYR A 74 13.70 1.71 2.24
C TYR A 74 13.34 0.24 2.07
N CYS A 75 12.95 -0.39 3.18
CA CYS A 75 12.42 -1.74 3.19
C CYS A 75 11.21 -1.82 4.13
N VAL A 76 10.43 -2.90 3.98
CA VAL A 76 9.41 -3.29 4.96
C VAL A 76 10.03 -4.35 5.86
N VAL A 77 9.86 -4.20 7.17
CA VAL A 77 10.32 -5.16 8.18
C VAL A 77 9.09 -5.83 8.79
N GLN A 78 9.20 -7.14 9.07
CA GLN A 78 8.15 -7.97 9.66
C GLN A 78 8.32 -8.11 11.18
#